data_AF-A0A8G1M5S8-F1
#
_entry.id   AF-A0A8G1M5S8-F1
#
_cell.length_a   1.000
_cell.length_b   1.000
_cell.length_c   1.000
_cell.angle_alpha   90.00
_cell.angle_beta   90.00
_cell.angle_gamma   90.00
#
_symmetry.space_group_name_H-M   'P 1'
#
loop_
_entity.id
_entity.type
_entity.pdbx_description
1 polymer ?
#
loop_
_entity_poly.entity_id
_entity_poly.type
_entity_poly.pdbx_seq_one_letter_code
_entity_poly.pdbx_strand_id
1 'polypeptide(L)'
;MQVPLPLFSRRLRWAGVLVIAGFILYSSLLTVPETVVDDTQPDSIPINYWRHLVAYCVLACSLAYATDHWQLPRWRHALIVIGLAAGYGALIEAGQAFVPHRSSFLVSDVVVNTIGASGVMLWYLARPYLSLRPVSAFLSPLLQFVLRD
;
A
#
# COMPACT_ATOMS: atom_id res chain seq x y z
N MET A 1 17.04 20.06 -0.44
CA MET A 1 16.42 20.16 -1.78
C MET A 1 15.12 19.36 -1.75
N GLN A 2 14.04 19.82 -2.39
CA GLN A 2 12.77 19.08 -2.45
C GLN A 2 12.62 18.42 -3.83
N VAL A 3 12.33 17.12 -3.85
CA VAL A 3 12.09 16.36 -5.08
C VAL A 3 10.62 16.53 -5.48
N PRO A 4 10.31 17.03 -6.69
CA PRO A 4 8.93 17.15 -7.14
C PRO A 4 8.37 15.76 -7.48
N LEU A 5 7.18 15.45 -6.94
CA LEU A 5 6.47 14.21 -7.23
C LEU A 5 5.03 14.49 -7.70
N PRO A 6 4.50 13.69 -8.65
CA PRO A 6 3.14 13.85 -9.13
C PRO A 6 2.12 13.48 -8.05
N LEU A 7 1.09 14.31 -7.93
CA LEU A 7 -0.08 14.10 -7.10
C LEU A 7 -1.30 13.91 -8.01
N PHE A 8 -1.85 12.70 -7.99
CA PHE A 8 -3.08 12.38 -8.72
C PHE A 8 -4.33 12.98 -8.05
N SER A 9 -5.40 13.08 -8.85
CA SER A 9 -6.71 13.51 -8.33
C SER A 9 -7.14 12.62 -7.16
N ARG A 10 -7.90 13.19 -6.21
CA ARG A 10 -8.33 12.46 -5.01
C ARG A 10 -9.04 11.15 -5.36
N ARG A 11 -9.91 11.16 -6.38
CA ARG A 11 -10.65 9.98 -6.84
C ARG A 11 -9.71 8.88 -7.32
N LEU A 12 -8.72 9.22 -8.13
CA LEU A 12 -7.78 8.24 -8.68
C LEU A 12 -6.89 7.63 -7.59
N ARG A 13 -6.49 8.41 -6.58
CA ARG A 13 -5.75 7.89 -5.43
C ARG A 13 -6.55 6.85 -4.64
N TRP A 14 -7.81 7.14 -4.35
CA TRP A 14 -8.69 6.19 -3.66
C TRP A 14 -9.07 4.99 -4.54
N ALA A 15 -9.22 5.17 -5.86
CA ALA A 15 -9.37 4.05 -6.78
C ALA A 15 -8.16 3.10 -6.70
N GLY A 16 -6.93 3.64 -6.63
CA GLY A 16 -5.73 2.84 -6.39
C GLY A 16 -5.78 2.04 -5.09
N VAL A 17 -6.19 2.67 -3.99
CA VAL A 17 -6.40 1.98 -2.69
C VAL A 17 -7.41 0.84 -2.84
N LEU A 18 -8.55 1.08 -3.49
CA LEU A 18 -9.59 0.08 -3.68
C LEU A 18 -9.13 -1.09 -4.57
N VAL A 19 -8.35 -0.80 -5.61
CA VAL A 19 -7.76 -1.85 -6.47
C VAL A 19 -6.80 -2.72 -5.66
N ILE A 20 -5.90 -2.12 -4.87
CA ILE A 20 -4.94 -2.85 -4.04
C ILE A 20 -5.67 -3.68 -2.98
N ALA A 21 -6.62 -3.07 -2.25
CA ALA A 21 -7.41 -3.77 -1.24
C ALA A 21 -8.25 -4.90 -1.87
N GLY A 22 -8.93 -4.64 -3.00
CA GLY A 22 -9.69 -5.65 -3.72
C GLY A 22 -8.82 -6.82 -4.20
N PHE A 23 -7.61 -6.53 -4.68
CA PHE A 23 -6.65 -7.56 -5.06
C PHE A 23 -6.22 -8.41 -3.86
N ILE A 24 -5.92 -7.79 -2.70
CA ILE A 24 -5.60 -8.52 -1.47
C ILE A 24 -6.78 -9.41 -1.06
N LEU A 25 -7.99 -8.87 -1.02
CA LEU A 25 -9.19 -9.64 -0.68
C LEU A 25 -9.38 -10.84 -1.60
N TYR A 26 -9.32 -10.62 -2.91
CA TYR A 26 -9.47 -11.68 -3.91
C TYR A 26 -8.41 -12.77 -3.77
N SER A 27 -7.16 -12.36 -3.56
CA SER A 27 -6.01 -13.26 -3.41
C SER A 27 -5.97 -13.98 -2.05
N SER A 28 -6.62 -13.41 -1.03
CA SER A 28 -6.66 -14.03 0.30
C SER A 28 -7.85 -14.97 0.45
N LEU A 29 -9.02 -14.61 -0.09
CA LEU A 29 -10.27 -15.33 0.16
C LEU A 29 -10.72 -16.22 -1.01
N LEU A 30 -10.38 -15.88 -2.25
CA LEU A 30 -10.98 -16.52 -3.43
C LEU A 30 -10.00 -17.38 -4.22
N THR A 31 -8.71 -17.02 -4.26
CA THR A 31 -7.71 -17.72 -5.10
C THR A 31 -6.36 -17.83 -4.41
N VAL A 32 -5.49 -18.76 -4.84
CA VAL A 32 -4.06 -18.71 -4.52
C VAL A 32 -3.36 -18.21 -5.77
N PRO A 33 -2.98 -16.92 -5.85
CA PRO A 33 -2.33 -16.43 -7.05
C PRO A 33 -0.86 -16.87 -7.08
N GLU A 34 -0.38 -17.21 -8.28
CA GLU A 34 1.04 -17.22 -8.63
C GLU A 34 1.38 -15.77 -9.02
N THR A 35 2.28 -15.11 -8.28
CA THR A 35 2.59 -13.68 -8.51
C THR A 35 4.09 -13.45 -8.58
N VAL A 36 4.52 -12.38 -9.27
CA VAL A 36 5.94 -11.98 -9.36
C VAL A 36 6.61 -11.78 -8.00
N VAL A 37 5.81 -11.49 -6.95
CA VAL A 37 6.32 -11.36 -5.58
C VAL A 37 6.93 -12.68 -5.09
N ASP A 38 6.47 -13.83 -5.59
CA ASP A 38 6.93 -15.15 -5.19
C ASP A 38 8.38 -15.41 -5.63
N ASP A 39 8.72 -14.99 -6.85
CA ASP A 39 10.07 -15.11 -7.42
C ASP A 39 11.08 -14.11 -6.82
N THR A 40 10.61 -13.13 -6.05
CA THR A 40 11.44 -12.08 -5.43
C THR A 40 11.57 -12.23 -3.91
N GLN A 41 11.05 -13.31 -3.34
CA GLN A 41 11.18 -13.55 -1.91
C GLN A 41 12.65 -13.79 -1.51
N PRO A 42 13.08 -13.31 -0.34
CA PRO A 42 14.33 -13.77 0.26
C PRO A 42 14.19 -15.22 0.72
N ASP A 43 15.21 -16.06 0.47
CA ASP A 43 15.22 -17.48 0.86
C ASP A 43 14.98 -17.74 2.36
N SER A 44 15.26 -16.74 3.21
CA SER A 44 15.11 -16.82 4.66
C SER A 44 13.72 -16.46 5.18
N ILE A 45 12.81 -15.97 4.33
CA ILE A 45 11.45 -15.56 4.74
C ILE A 45 10.44 -16.52 4.11
N PRO A 46 9.58 -17.17 4.91
CA PRO A 46 8.48 -17.98 4.39
C PRO A 46 7.60 -17.20 3.42
N ILE A 47 7.22 -17.83 2.30
CA ILE A 47 6.47 -17.17 1.21
C ILE A 47 5.18 -16.49 1.68
N ASN A 48 4.46 -17.12 2.61
CA ASN A 48 3.26 -16.54 3.19
C ASN A 48 3.61 -15.20 3.85
N TYR A 49 4.60 -15.17 4.75
CA TYR A 49 5.00 -13.94 5.44
C TYR A 49 5.52 -12.87 4.48
N TRP A 50 6.26 -13.26 3.44
CA TRP A 50 6.73 -12.33 2.43
C TRP A 50 5.57 -11.63 1.71
N ARG A 51 4.56 -12.40 1.26
CA ARG A 51 3.37 -11.86 0.62
C ARG A 51 2.62 -10.89 1.55
N HIS A 52 2.45 -11.25 2.83
CA HIS A 52 1.85 -10.36 3.83
C HIS A 52 2.66 -9.07 3.98
N LEU A 53 3.99 -9.14 4.15
CA LEU A 53 4.84 -7.95 4.28
C LEU A 53 4.65 -6.98 3.10
N VAL A 54 4.76 -7.49 1.87
CA VAL A 54 4.69 -6.67 0.65
C VAL A 54 3.27 -6.10 0.47
N ALA A 55 2.24 -6.94 0.58
CA ALA A 55 0.86 -6.52 0.36
C ALA A 55 0.45 -5.38 1.31
N TYR A 56 0.73 -5.52 2.60
CA TYR A 56 0.32 -4.52 3.59
C TYR A 56 1.23 -3.28 3.59
N CYS A 57 2.50 -3.39 3.18
CA CYS A 57 3.34 -2.23 2.90
C CYS A 57 2.79 -1.39 1.73
N VAL A 58 2.41 -2.04 0.64
CA VAL A 58 1.84 -1.38 -0.55
C VAL A 58 0.48 -0.76 -0.22
N LEU A 59 -0.39 -1.48 0.51
CA LEU A 59 -1.66 -0.94 0.98
C LEU A 59 -1.46 0.30 1.85
N ALA A 60 -0.57 0.24 2.84
CA ALA A 60 -0.27 1.37 3.72
C ALA A 60 0.30 2.57 2.95
N CYS A 61 1.24 2.35 2.00
CA CYS A 61 1.76 3.42 1.13
C CYS A 61 0.65 4.05 0.27
N SER A 62 -0.27 3.24 -0.28
CA SER A 62 -1.39 3.74 -1.07
C SER A 62 -2.36 4.58 -0.23
N LEU A 63 -2.63 4.16 1.02
CA LEU A 63 -3.44 4.90 1.98
C LEU A 63 -2.77 6.22 2.35
N ALA A 64 -1.48 6.22 2.68
CA ALA A 64 -0.72 7.43 2.99
C ALA A 64 -0.75 8.42 1.81
N TYR A 65 -0.60 7.94 0.59
CA TYR A 65 -0.68 8.76 -0.62
C TYR A 65 -2.10 9.32 -0.85
N ALA A 66 -3.15 8.52 -0.66
CA ALA A 66 -4.54 8.96 -0.78
C ALA A 66 -4.95 9.98 0.29
N THR A 67 -4.33 9.90 1.46
CA THR A 67 -4.59 10.76 2.63
C THR A 67 -3.59 11.89 2.80
N ASP A 68 -2.70 12.16 1.82
CA ASP A 68 -1.71 13.25 1.89
C ASP A 68 -2.31 14.65 2.11
N HIS A 69 -3.59 14.83 1.80
CA HIS A 69 -4.33 16.08 2.04
C HIS A 69 -4.74 16.29 3.50
N TRP A 70 -4.55 15.29 4.38
CA TRP A 70 -4.90 15.38 5.79
C TRP A 70 -3.87 16.23 6.54
N GLN A 71 -4.36 17.22 7.30
CA GLN A 71 -3.52 18.10 8.11
C GLN A 71 -3.27 17.50 9.49
N LEU A 72 -2.57 16.37 9.54
CA LEU A 72 -2.26 15.66 10.78
C LEU A 72 -0.76 15.75 11.10
N PRO A 73 -0.38 15.72 12.39
CA PRO A 73 1.01 15.46 12.77
C PRO A 73 1.47 14.12 12.17
N ARG A 74 2.68 14.10 11.59
CA ARG A 74 3.22 12.94 10.85
C ARG A 74 3.09 11.61 11.59
N TRP A 75 3.41 11.59 12.88
CA TRP A 75 3.33 10.37 13.69
C TRP A 75 1.88 9.86 13.85
N ARG A 76 0.90 10.76 14.04
CA ARG A 76 -0.52 10.39 14.12
C ARG A 76 -1.01 9.86 12.78
N HIS A 77 -0.60 10.50 11.69
CA HIS A 77 -0.96 10.07 10.34
C HIS A 77 -0.41 8.68 10.05
N ALA A 78 0.86 8.43 10.36
CA ALA A 78 1.48 7.12 10.24
C ALA A 78 0.75 6.06 11.08
N LEU A 79 0.45 6.34 12.35
CA LEU A 79 -0.28 5.41 13.21
C LEU A 79 -1.67 5.08 12.68
N ILE A 80 -2.42 6.06 12.17
CA ILE A 80 -3.74 5.83 11.58
C ILE A 80 -3.63 4.97 10.32
N VAL A 81 -2.68 5.26 9.43
CA VAL A 81 -2.49 4.48 8.21
C VAL A 81 -2.07 3.04 8.51
N ILE A 82 -1.12 2.84 9.43
CA ILE A 82 -0.71 1.51 9.88
C ILE A 82 -1.89 0.77 10.50
N GLY A 83 -2.64 1.43 11.40
CA GLY A 83 -3.81 0.83 12.05
C GLY A 83 -4.91 0.45 11.06
N LEU A 84 -5.18 1.27 10.04
CA LEU A 84 -6.14 0.96 8.99
C LEU A 84 -5.72 -0.24 8.15
N ALA A 85 -4.45 -0.29 7.72
CA ALA A 85 -3.93 -1.41 6.93
C ALA A 85 -3.88 -2.71 7.75
N ALA A 86 -3.39 -2.65 9.00
CA ALA A 86 -3.35 -3.79 9.91
C ALA A 86 -4.75 -4.28 10.29
N GLY A 87 -5.68 -3.37 10.57
CA GLY A 87 -7.08 -3.68 10.87
C GLY A 87 -7.79 -4.32 9.68
N TYR A 88 -7.55 -3.82 8.46
CA TYR A 88 -8.01 -4.47 7.24
C TYR A 88 -7.47 -5.90 7.14
N GLY A 89 -6.18 -6.10 7.43
CA GLY A 89 -5.59 -7.43 7.38
C GLY A 89 -6.12 -8.39 8.41
N ALA A 90 -6.33 -7.94 9.65
CA ALA A 90 -6.97 -8.74 10.68
C ALA A 90 -8.38 -9.20 10.28
N LEU A 91 -9.14 -8.35 9.57
CA LEU A 91 -10.46 -8.73 9.03
C LEU A 91 -10.34 -9.78 7.91
N ILE A 92 -9.31 -9.68 7.07
CA ILE A 92 -9.03 -10.70 6.03
C ILE A 92 -8.65 -12.04 6.67
N GLU A 93 -7.75 -12.06 7.66
CA GLU A 93 -7.39 -13.29 8.39
C GLU A 93 -8.62 -13.92 9.05
N ALA A 94 -9.48 -13.10 9.66
CA ALA A 94 -10.73 -13.56 10.27
C ALA A 94 -11.67 -14.14 9.21
N GLY A 95 -11.73 -13.53 8.03
CA GLY A 95 -12.48 -14.03 6.89
C GLY A 95 -11.98 -15.38 6.38
N GLN A 96 -10.66 -15.59 6.33
CA GLN A 96 -10.06 -16.86 5.89
C GLN A 96 -10.45 -18.03 6.77
N ALA A 97 -10.69 -17.82 8.06
CA ALA A 97 -11.17 -18.85 8.98
C ALA A 97 -12.53 -19.45 8.57
N PHE A 98 -13.30 -18.76 7.73
CA PHE A 98 -14.58 -19.23 7.19
C PHE A 98 -14.47 -19.84 5.78
N VAL A 99 -13.29 -19.86 5.17
CA VAL A 99 -13.06 -20.41 3.83
C VAL A 99 -12.59 -21.87 3.95
N PRO A 100 -13.32 -22.85 3.39
CA PRO A 100 -12.90 -24.24 3.40
C PRO A 100 -11.50 -24.42 2.79
N HIS A 101 -10.64 -25.22 3.41
CA HIS A 101 -9.26 -25.49 2.98
C HIS A 101 -8.31 -24.28 3.07
N ARG A 102 -8.67 -23.23 3.81
CA ARG A 102 -7.75 -22.16 4.22
C ARG A 102 -7.37 -22.27 5.69
N SER A 103 -6.27 -21.61 6.04
CA SER A 103 -5.72 -21.56 7.38
C SER A 103 -6.74 -21.00 8.38
N SER A 104 -6.70 -21.50 9.61
CA SER A 104 -7.36 -20.85 10.75
C SER A 104 -6.77 -19.46 10.98
N PHE A 105 -7.48 -18.58 11.69
CA PHE A 105 -6.96 -17.28 12.09
C PHE A 105 -5.61 -17.42 12.82
N LEU A 106 -4.56 -16.83 12.27
CA LEU A 106 -3.22 -16.83 12.86
C LEU A 106 -2.84 -15.43 13.33
N VAL A 107 -2.53 -15.31 14.63
CA VAL A 107 -2.02 -14.05 15.21
C VAL A 107 -0.69 -13.65 14.56
N SER A 108 0.13 -14.61 14.15
CA SER A 108 1.37 -14.36 13.42
C SER A 108 1.13 -13.57 12.13
N ASP A 109 0.08 -13.90 11.37
CA ASP A 109 -0.20 -13.23 10.10
C ASP A 109 -0.65 -11.79 10.34
N VAL A 110 -1.44 -11.53 11.38
CA VAL A 110 -1.79 -10.16 11.81
C VAL A 110 -0.54 -9.35 12.21
N VAL A 111 0.39 -9.98 12.93
CA VAL A 111 1.67 -9.33 13.29
C VAL A 111 2.48 -9.01 12.04
N VAL A 112 2.60 -9.95 11.10
CA VAL A 112 3.34 -9.75 9.85
C VAL A 112 2.67 -8.67 8.97
N ASN A 113 1.35 -8.65 8.89
CA ASN A 113 0.58 -7.59 8.23
C ASN A 113 0.91 -6.21 8.83
N THR A 114 0.99 -6.14 10.16
CA THR A 114 1.32 -4.91 10.89
C THR A 114 2.77 -4.46 10.64
N ILE A 115 3.73 -5.41 10.61
CA ILE A 115 5.13 -5.14 10.27
C ILE A 115 5.22 -4.63 8.83
N GLY A 116 4.52 -5.28 7.89
CA GLY A 116 4.44 -4.86 6.49
C GLY A 116 3.90 -3.44 6.35
N ALA A 117 2.75 -3.16 6.98
CA ALA A 117 2.15 -1.83 6.99
C ALA A 117 3.09 -0.76 7.58
N SER A 118 3.90 -1.11 8.59
CA SER A 118 4.88 -0.22 9.20
C SER A 118 5.98 0.23 8.23
N GLY A 119 6.17 -0.46 7.10
CA GLY A 119 7.03 0.00 6.00
C GLY A 119 6.68 1.40 5.49
N VAL A 120 5.43 1.85 5.65
CA VAL A 120 4.99 3.22 5.33
C VAL A 120 5.76 4.30 6.11
N MET A 121 6.43 3.96 7.21
CA MET A 121 7.31 4.88 7.91
C MET A 121 8.40 5.46 6.99
N LEU A 122 8.87 4.70 5.99
CA LEU A 122 9.81 5.20 4.99
C LEU A 122 9.22 6.36 4.18
N TRP A 123 7.94 6.28 3.81
CA TRP A 123 7.22 7.37 3.16
C TRP A 123 7.17 8.63 4.03
N TYR A 124 6.83 8.48 5.32
CA TYR A 124 6.75 9.62 6.25
C TYR A 124 8.10 10.22 6.61
N LEU A 125 9.17 9.43 6.59
CA LEU A 125 10.56 9.89 6.71
C LEU A 125 10.97 10.68 5.47
N ALA A 126 10.60 10.21 4.27
CA ALA A 126 10.88 10.89 3.01
C ALA A 126 10.04 12.17 2.80
N ARG A 127 8.80 12.20 3.33
CA ARG A 127 7.79 13.23 3.03
C ARG A 127 8.26 14.70 3.13
N PRO A 128 9.10 15.13 4.10
CA PRO A 128 9.61 16.50 4.18
C PRO A 128 10.49 16.91 2.99
N TYR A 129 11.09 15.92 2.32
CA TYR A 129 11.95 16.12 1.16
C TYR A 129 11.19 16.06 -0.16
N LEU A 130 9.85 15.89 -0.13
CA LEU A 130 9.00 15.72 -1.31
C LEU A 130 8.07 16.93 -1.51
N SER A 131 8.00 17.42 -2.74
CA SER A 131 7.04 18.45 -3.18
C SER A 131 5.98 17.79 -4.06
N LEU A 132 4.83 17.46 -3.47
CA LEU A 132 3.72 16.86 -4.21
C LEU A 132 2.96 17.94 -4.99
N ARG A 133 2.99 17.84 -6.32
CA ARG A 133 2.36 18.79 -7.24
C ARG A 133 1.33 18.09 -8.11
N PRO A 134 0.24 18.76 -8.53
CA PRO A 134 -0.73 18.15 -9.43
C PRO A 134 -0.06 17.57 -10.67
N VAL A 135 -0.51 16.40 -11.12
CA VAL A 135 0.01 15.74 -12.34
C VAL A 135 0.04 16.67 -13.55
N SER A 136 -0.93 17.59 -13.69
CA SER A 136 -0.97 18.56 -14.78
C SER A 136 0.29 19.42 -14.87
N ALA A 137 0.95 19.72 -13.75
CA ALA A 137 2.19 20.49 -13.73
C ALA A 137 3.36 19.79 -14.42
N PHE A 138 3.30 18.46 -14.57
CA PHE A 138 4.32 17.65 -15.23
C PHE A 138 3.96 17.36 -16.70
N LEU A 139 2.68 17.33 -17.04
CA LEU A 139 2.22 17.04 -18.40
C LEU A 139 2.29 18.24 -19.33
N SER A 140 2.08 19.47 -18.84
CA SER A 140 2.10 20.67 -19.69
C SER A 140 3.44 20.89 -20.41
N PRO A 141 4.61 20.74 -19.76
CA PRO A 141 5.90 20.85 -20.45
C PRO A 141 6.13 19.73 -21.47
N LEU A 142 5.71 18.50 -21.15
CA LEU A 142 5.86 17.34 -22.04
C LEU A 142 5.03 17.51 -23.32
N LEU A 143 3.78 17.95 -23.19
CA LEU A 143 2.89 18.20 -24.33
C LEU A 143 3.41 19.35 -25.19
N GLN A 144 3.98 20.40 -24.59
CA GLN A 144 4.59 21.50 -25.34
C GLN A 144 5.86 21.07 -26.10
N PHE A 145 6.60 20.09 -25.58
CA PHE A 145 7.76 19.51 -26.27
C PHE A 145 7.29 18.67 -27.47
N VAL A 146 6.35 17.75 -27.27
CA VAL A 146 5.84 16.86 -28.34
C VAL A 146 5.12 17.60 -29.46
N LEU A 147 4.43 18.72 -29.18
CA LEU A 147 3.71 19.50 -30.19
C LEU A 147 4.58 20.53 -30.92
N ARG A 148 5.85 20.68 -30.54
CA ARG A 148 6.81 21.55 -31.23
C ARG A 148 7.59 20.83 -32.34
N ASP A 149 7.45 19.50 -32.43
CA ASP A 149 7.96 18.64 -33.50
C ASP A 149 6.83 18.29 -34.49
#